data_AF-A0A2E8ADH2-F1
#
_entry.id   AF-A0A2E8ADH2-F1
#
_cell.length_a   1.000
_cell.length_b   1.000
_cell.length_c   1.000
_cell.angle_alpha   90.00
_cell.angle_beta   90.00
_cell.angle_gamma   90.00
#
_symmetry.space_group_name_H-M   'P 1'
#
loop_
_entity.id
_entity.type
_entity.pdbx_description
1 polymer ?
#
loop_
_entity_poly.entity_id
_entity_poly.type
_entity_poly.pdbx_seq_one_letter_code
_entity_poly.pdbx_strand_id
1 'polypeptide(L)'
;MSTKPLFLSTESARRKVLLTLKKYSYPIAMLPLALPPLLLAAGQATGWVNLFAWGVPVVVFGIIPILDLLLGKDALNPDEEADTPRMNTELFYKFITLGWVAAFAVLLMWSMFVLASGLFNVAGGIGWIFSIGIVGGLGINVAHELIHKDGKLETWAGGFLLSLVSYAGFKVEHLRGHHVHVSTPEDASSSRYNQSLYNFLPQAYAR
;
A
#
# COMPACT_ATOMS: atom_id res chain seq x y z
N MET A 1 -6.99 -12.74 -49.09
CA MET A 1 -7.42 -12.88 -47.69
C MET A 1 -6.55 -13.94 -47.04
N SER A 2 -5.53 -13.54 -46.28
CA SER A 2 -4.63 -14.48 -45.59
C SER A 2 -5.22 -14.81 -44.22
N THR A 3 -5.91 -15.95 -44.12
CA THR A 3 -6.33 -16.52 -42.83
C THR A 3 -5.09 -17.10 -42.14
N LYS A 4 -4.44 -16.30 -41.28
CA LYS A 4 -3.46 -16.84 -40.34
C LYS A 4 -4.22 -17.72 -39.33
N PRO A 5 -3.88 -19.01 -39.18
CA PRO A 5 -4.51 -19.84 -38.17
C PRO A 5 -4.09 -19.34 -36.79
N LEU A 6 -5.08 -19.07 -35.94
CA LEU A 6 -4.91 -18.57 -34.58
C LEU A 6 -4.51 -19.73 -33.65
N PHE A 7 -3.34 -20.32 -33.85
CA PHE A 7 -2.78 -21.24 -32.86
C PHE A 7 -2.26 -20.38 -31.70
N LEU A 8 -2.99 -20.37 -30.58
CA LEU A 8 -2.49 -19.89 -29.30
C LEU A 8 -1.17 -20.63 -29.03
N SER A 9 -0.04 -19.92 -29.06
CA SER A 9 1.22 -20.51 -28.63
C SER A 9 1.06 -20.95 -27.17
N THR A 10 1.67 -22.08 -26.82
CA THR A 10 1.71 -22.59 -25.44
C THR A 10 2.22 -21.52 -24.46
N GLU A 11 3.05 -20.60 -24.93
CA GLU A 11 3.56 -19.43 -24.21
C GLU A 11 2.47 -18.36 -23.94
N SER A 12 1.63 -18.02 -24.92
CA SER A 12 0.52 -17.08 -24.75
C SER A 12 -0.52 -17.61 -23.75
N ALA A 13 -0.86 -18.90 -23.86
CA ALA A 13 -1.76 -19.57 -22.92
C ALA A 13 -1.16 -19.60 -21.50
N ARG A 14 0.12 -19.94 -21.36
CA ARG A 14 0.85 -19.93 -20.08
C ARG A 14 0.86 -18.53 -19.45
N ARG A 15 1.17 -17.49 -20.23
CA ARG A 15 1.17 -16.09 -19.77
C ARG A 15 -0.19 -15.69 -19.20
N LYS A 16 -1.28 -16.01 -19.91
CA LYS A 16 -2.64 -15.70 -19.46
C LYS A 16 -3.00 -16.41 -18.16
N VAL A 17 -2.62 -17.68 -18.01
CA VAL A 17 -2.80 -18.43 -16.75
C VAL A 17 -2.02 -17.78 -15.61
N LEU A 18 -0.75 -17.44 -15.82
CA LEU A 18 0.07 -16.80 -14.79
C LEU A 18 -0.47 -15.43 -14.37
N LEU A 19 -0.93 -14.61 -15.31
CA LEU A 19 -1.58 -13.32 -15.00
C LEU A 19 -2.88 -13.53 -14.20
N THR A 20 -3.63 -14.58 -14.50
CA THR A 20 -4.84 -14.94 -13.75
C THR A 20 -4.50 -15.36 -12.32
N LEU A 21 -3.47 -16.20 -12.14
CA LEU A 21 -2.99 -16.57 -10.80
C LEU A 21 -2.49 -15.35 -10.03
N LYS A 22 -1.75 -14.45 -10.71
CA LYS A 22 -1.26 -13.20 -10.13
C LYS A 22 -2.41 -12.32 -9.66
N LYS A 23 -3.50 -12.18 -10.44
CA LYS A 23 -4.71 -11.48 -10.00
C LYS A 23 -5.22 -11.99 -8.65
N TYR A 24 -5.30 -13.32 -8.47
CA TYR A 24 -5.79 -13.89 -7.21
C TYR A 24 -4.78 -13.83 -6.05
N SER A 25 -3.54 -13.37 -6.30
CA SER A 25 -2.58 -13.08 -5.24
C SER A 25 -2.77 -11.70 -4.60
N TYR A 26 -3.41 -10.74 -5.27
CA TYR A 26 -3.60 -9.36 -4.76
C TYR A 26 -4.33 -9.24 -3.40
N PRO A 27 -5.18 -10.17 -2.94
CA PRO A 27 -5.67 -10.16 -1.57
C PRO A 27 -4.56 -10.20 -0.51
N ILE A 28 -3.33 -10.60 -0.86
CA ILE A 28 -2.16 -10.47 0.02
C ILE A 28 -1.93 -9.03 0.47
N ALA A 29 -2.31 -8.05 -0.35
CA ALA A 29 -2.27 -6.64 0.01
C ALA A 29 -3.16 -6.32 1.22
N MET A 30 -4.13 -7.18 1.55
CA MET A 30 -4.99 -7.05 2.73
C MET A 30 -4.30 -7.50 4.05
N LEU A 31 -3.16 -8.21 3.97
CA LEU A 31 -2.50 -8.78 5.15
C LEU A 31 -2.05 -7.74 6.19
N PRO A 32 -1.47 -6.57 5.84
CA PRO A 32 -1.01 -5.64 6.85
C PRO A 32 -2.14 -5.11 7.76
N LEU A 33 -3.40 -5.06 7.30
CA LEU A 33 -4.55 -4.72 8.14
C LEU A 33 -4.88 -5.80 9.19
N ALA A 34 -4.60 -7.06 8.87
CA ALA A 34 -4.84 -8.18 9.77
C ALA A 34 -3.69 -8.36 10.78
N LEU A 35 -2.50 -7.82 10.52
CA LEU A 35 -1.34 -7.98 11.40
C LEU A 35 -1.59 -7.46 12.82
N PRO A 36 -2.07 -6.22 13.06
CA PRO A 36 -2.28 -5.73 14.42
C PRO A 36 -3.24 -6.59 15.27
N PRO A 37 -4.44 -6.98 14.81
CA PRO A 37 -5.31 -7.84 15.61
C PRO A 37 -4.74 -9.24 15.84
N LEU A 38 -4.06 -9.83 14.86
CA LEU A 38 -3.42 -11.14 15.02
C LEU A 38 -2.27 -11.10 16.05
N LEU A 39 -1.43 -10.06 15.97
CA LEU A 39 -0.33 -9.86 16.91
C LEU A 39 -0.84 -9.55 18.32
N LEU A 40 -1.89 -8.74 18.44
CA LEU A 40 -2.54 -8.49 19.73
C LEU A 40 -3.06 -9.78 20.36
N ALA A 41 -3.79 -10.60 19.58
CA ALA A 41 -4.32 -11.87 20.05
C ALA A 41 -3.20 -12.83 20.48
N ALA A 42 -2.12 -12.93 19.71
CA ALA A 42 -0.94 -13.72 20.07
C ALA A 42 -0.26 -13.20 21.35
N GLY A 43 -0.14 -11.88 21.49
CA GLY A 43 0.40 -11.24 22.69
C GLY A 43 -0.44 -11.51 23.94
N GLN A 44 -1.77 -11.53 23.82
CA GLN A 44 -2.67 -11.87 24.92
C GLN A 44 -2.58 -13.35 25.27
N ALA A 45 -2.60 -14.24 24.27
CA ALA A 45 -2.54 -15.70 24.48
C ALA A 45 -1.23 -16.15 25.14
N THR A 46 -0.12 -15.45 24.87
CA THR A 46 1.19 -15.78 25.39
C THR A 46 1.56 -15.02 26.68
N GLY A 47 0.82 -13.96 27.02
CA GLY A 47 1.16 -13.04 28.11
C GLY A 47 2.20 -11.97 27.76
N TRP A 48 2.65 -11.90 26.51
CA TRP A 48 3.70 -10.99 26.02
C TRP A 48 3.13 -9.80 25.23
N VAL A 49 1.98 -9.26 25.66
CA VAL A 49 1.23 -8.24 24.92
C VAL A 49 2.07 -7.02 24.52
N ASN A 50 2.97 -6.57 25.38
CA ASN A 50 3.84 -5.42 25.12
C ASN A 50 4.93 -5.73 24.06
N LEU A 51 5.40 -6.97 23.99
CA LEU A 51 6.38 -7.39 22.97
C LEU A 51 5.71 -7.50 21.60
N PHE A 52 4.56 -8.16 21.54
CA PHE A 52 3.81 -8.34 20.30
C PHE A 52 3.28 -7.03 19.72
N ALA A 53 3.12 -5.98 20.53
CA ALA A 53 2.80 -4.64 20.05
C ALA A 53 3.84 -4.08 19.06
N TRP A 54 5.08 -4.57 19.07
CA TRP A 54 6.16 -4.24 18.12
C TRP A 54 6.20 -5.15 16.90
N GLY A 55 5.25 -6.07 16.76
CA GLY A 55 5.30 -7.11 15.74
C GLY A 55 5.19 -6.57 14.31
N VAL A 56 4.44 -5.48 14.06
CA VAL A 56 4.32 -4.92 12.70
C VAL A 56 5.68 -4.39 12.20
N PRO A 57 6.42 -3.54 12.94
CA PRO A 57 7.79 -3.16 12.57
C PRO A 57 8.69 -4.37 12.24
N VAL A 58 8.64 -5.42 13.07
CA VAL A 58 9.45 -6.63 12.85
C VAL A 58 9.04 -7.37 11.59
N VAL A 59 7.74 -7.52 11.33
CA VAL A 59 7.24 -8.18 10.13
C VAL A 59 7.60 -7.36 8.90
N VAL A 60 7.30 -6.05 8.89
CA VAL A 60 7.42 -5.19 7.71
C VAL A 60 8.87 -4.87 7.35
N PHE A 61 9.73 -4.61 8.35
CA PHE A 61 11.12 -4.22 8.11
C PHE A 61 12.14 -5.33 8.38
N GLY A 62 11.72 -6.46 8.95
CA GLY A 62 12.57 -7.63 9.17
C GLY A 62 12.16 -8.81 8.30
N ILE A 63 10.97 -9.36 8.55
CA ILE A 63 10.54 -10.62 7.91
C ILE A 63 10.31 -10.43 6.40
N ILE A 64 9.56 -9.40 5.98
CA ILE A 64 9.26 -9.17 4.55
C ILE A 64 10.54 -8.98 3.72
N PRO A 65 11.51 -8.11 4.10
CA PRO A 65 12.75 -7.99 3.35
C PRO A 65 13.55 -9.29 3.23
N ILE A 66 13.55 -10.13 4.28
CA ILE A 66 14.19 -11.45 4.23
C ILE A 66 13.45 -12.35 3.23
N LEU A 67 12.12 -12.38 3.26
CA LEU A 67 11.32 -13.15 2.31
C LEU A 67 11.52 -12.67 0.87
N ASP A 68 11.59 -11.36 0.63
CA ASP A 68 11.84 -10.78 -0.68
C ASP A 68 13.21 -11.22 -1.23
N LEU A 69 14.23 -11.29 -0.38
CA LEU A 69 15.56 -11.81 -0.76
C LEU A 69 15.54 -13.30 -1.08
N LEU A 70 14.75 -14.10 -0.36
CA LEU A 70 14.67 -15.55 -0.56
C LEU A 70 13.81 -15.94 -1.76
N LEU A 71 12.71 -15.21 -2.02
CA LEU A 71 11.75 -15.52 -3.08
C LEU A 71 12.15 -14.92 -4.44
N GLY A 72 12.94 -13.83 -4.43
CA GLY A 72 13.41 -13.18 -5.64
C GLY A 72 12.38 -12.27 -6.31
N LYS A 73 12.67 -11.87 -7.56
CA LYS A 73 11.87 -10.88 -8.30
C LYS A 73 10.86 -11.56 -9.22
N ASP A 74 9.62 -11.07 -9.20
CA ASP A 74 8.62 -11.38 -10.22
C ASP A 74 8.73 -10.41 -11.41
N ALA A 75 9.08 -10.92 -12.59
CA ALA A 75 9.22 -10.14 -13.82
C ALA A 75 7.93 -10.12 -14.68
N LEU A 76 6.87 -10.83 -14.28
CA LEU A 76 5.64 -10.93 -15.08
C LEU A 76 4.78 -9.68 -14.91
N ASN A 77 4.82 -8.78 -15.90
CA ASN A 77 3.96 -7.61 -15.94
C ASN A 77 2.83 -7.75 -16.98
N PRO A 78 1.63 -7.21 -16.69
CA PRO A 78 0.59 -7.01 -17.70
C PRO A 78 1.13 -6.18 -18.87
N ASP A 79 0.62 -6.44 -20.06
CA ASP A 79 0.91 -5.62 -21.23
C ASP A 79 0.05 -4.36 -21.17
N GLU A 80 0.67 -3.19 -21.37
CA GLU A 80 0.00 -1.90 -21.21
C GLU A 80 -1.14 -1.69 -22.21
N GLU A 81 -1.01 -2.19 -23.43
CA GLU A 81 -2.01 -2.02 -24.48
C GLU A 81 -3.07 -3.12 -24.43
N ALA A 82 -2.65 -4.37 -24.20
CA ALA A 82 -3.53 -5.54 -24.33
C ALA A 82 -4.22 -5.95 -23.02
N ASP A 83 -3.58 -5.79 -21.86
CA ASP A 83 -4.10 -6.30 -20.58
C ASP A 83 -4.68 -5.20 -19.68
N THR A 84 -3.97 -4.07 -19.56
CA THR A 84 -4.31 -2.99 -18.61
C THR A 84 -5.70 -2.37 -18.84
N PRO A 85 -6.18 -2.09 -20.07
CA PRO A 85 -7.51 -1.52 -20.28
C PRO A 85 -8.62 -2.41 -19.72
N ARG A 86 -8.51 -3.73 -19.90
CA ARG A 86 -9.47 -4.69 -19.34
C ARG A 86 -9.38 -4.72 -17.82
N MET A 87 -8.17 -4.81 -17.26
CA MET A 87 -7.93 -4.87 -15.81
C MET A 87 -8.43 -3.62 -15.08
N ASN A 88 -8.30 -2.44 -15.66
CA ASN A 88 -8.80 -1.18 -15.10
C ASN A 88 -10.32 -1.16 -14.91
N THR A 89 -11.07 -1.94 -15.68
CA THR A 89 -12.54 -2.04 -15.56
C THR A 89 -12.99 -3.14 -14.59
N GLU A 90 -12.07 -3.96 -14.06
CA GLU A 90 -12.44 -5.05 -13.18
C GLU A 90 -12.78 -4.56 -11.77
N LEU A 91 -14.00 -4.88 -11.33
CA LEU A 91 -14.48 -4.56 -9.98
C LEU A 91 -13.63 -5.20 -8.88
N PHE A 92 -12.92 -6.30 -9.18
CA PHE A 92 -12.06 -7.00 -8.23
C PHE A 92 -11.01 -6.07 -7.60
N TYR A 93 -10.25 -5.33 -8.42
CA TYR A 93 -9.23 -4.41 -7.91
C TYR A 93 -9.84 -3.23 -7.15
N LYS A 94 -10.97 -2.72 -7.64
CA LYS A 94 -11.74 -1.66 -6.98
C LYS A 94 -12.24 -2.09 -5.60
N PHE A 95 -12.73 -3.31 -5.44
CA PHE A 95 -13.20 -3.81 -4.15
C PHE A 95 -12.05 -3.99 -3.16
N ILE A 96 -10.88 -4.45 -3.60
CA ILE A 96 -9.71 -4.58 -2.73
C ILE A 96 -9.27 -3.19 -2.23
N THR A 97 -9.11 -2.22 -3.12
CA THR A 97 -8.61 -0.89 -2.74
C THR A 97 -9.62 -0.10 -1.90
N LEU A 98 -10.91 -0.13 -2.23
CA LEU A 98 -11.95 0.49 -1.40
C LEU A 98 -12.14 -0.25 -0.07
N GLY A 99 -12.03 -1.59 -0.09
CA GLY A 99 -12.07 -2.41 1.11
C GLY A 99 -10.94 -2.07 2.07
N TRP A 100 -9.74 -1.79 1.56
CA TRP A 100 -8.60 -1.33 2.35
C TRP A 100 -8.90 -0.02 3.08
N VAL A 101 -9.53 0.97 2.41
CA VAL A 101 -9.94 2.24 3.04
C VAL A 101 -10.88 2.01 4.21
N ALA A 102 -11.94 1.23 3.99
CA ALA A 102 -12.93 0.94 5.02
C ALA A 102 -12.33 0.17 6.20
N ALA A 103 -11.54 -0.86 5.90
CA ALA A 103 -10.92 -1.70 6.91
C ALA A 103 -9.83 -0.96 7.70
N PHE A 104 -9.08 -0.04 7.07
CA PHE A 104 -8.15 0.83 7.80
C PHE A 104 -8.87 1.81 8.73
N ALA A 105 -10.00 2.39 8.31
CA ALA A 105 -10.79 3.26 9.16
C ALA A 105 -11.30 2.53 10.42
N VAL A 106 -11.80 1.30 10.24
CA VAL A 106 -12.22 0.43 11.35
C VAL A 106 -11.02 0.07 12.24
N LEU A 107 -9.91 -0.35 11.64
CA LEU A 107 -8.68 -0.71 12.37
C LEU A 107 -8.17 0.46 13.19
N LEU A 108 -8.10 1.67 12.62
CA LEU A 108 -7.62 2.87 13.30
C LEU A 108 -8.49 3.19 14.52
N MET A 109 -9.80 3.27 14.33
CA MET A 109 -10.74 3.52 15.45
C MET A 109 -10.63 2.45 16.54
N TRP A 110 -10.66 1.17 16.16
CA TRP A 110 -10.51 0.07 17.09
C TRP A 110 -9.17 0.12 17.83
N SER A 111 -8.08 0.43 17.13
CA SER A 111 -6.74 0.50 17.72
C SER A 111 -6.61 1.63 18.75
N MET A 112 -7.34 2.73 18.57
CA MET A 112 -7.42 3.82 19.56
C MET A 112 -8.14 3.35 20.83
N PHE A 113 -9.23 2.58 20.71
CA PHE A 113 -9.90 1.98 21.86
C PHE A 113 -8.99 0.99 22.60
N VAL A 114 -8.24 0.14 21.87
CA VAL A 114 -7.27 -0.78 22.48
C VAL A 114 -6.20 0.00 23.24
N LEU A 115 -5.64 1.07 22.64
CA LEU A 115 -4.63 1.89 23.31
C LEU A 115 -5.20 2.56 24.58
N ALA A 116 -6.41 3.11 24.50
CA ALA A 116 -7.09 3.78 25.60
C ALA A 116 -7.50 2.84 26.75
N SER A 117 -7.58 1.53 26.50
CA SER A 117 -7.95 0.54 27.52
C SER A 117 -6.91 0.36 28.64
N GLY A 118 -5.68 0.87 28.44
CA GLY A 118 -4.59 0.67 29.39
C GLY A 118 -3.95 -0.72 29.33
N LEU A 119 -4.24 -1.51 28.29
CA LEU A 119 -3.72 -2.86 28.10
C LEU A 119 -2.18 -2.91 28.03
N PHE A 120 -1.56 -1.89 27.46
CA PHE A 120 -0.11 -1.81 27.30
C PHE A 120 0.52 -0.96 28.40
N ASN A 121 1.75 -1.31 28.78
CA ASN A 121 2.64 -0.35 29.43
C ASN A 121 3.12 0.70 28.41
N VAL A 122 3.89 1.70 28.85
CA VAL A 122 4.37 2.78 27.98
C VAL A 122 5.13 2.25 26.75
N ALA A 123 6.03 1.28 26.93
CA ALA A 123 6.81 0.72 25.82
C ALA A 123 5.94 -0.07 24.82
N GLY A 124 4.98 -0.84 25.30
CA GLY A 124 4.02 -1.54 24.45
C GLY A 124 3.08 -0.57 23.72
N GLY A 125 2.64 0.50 24.40
CA GLY A 125 1.81 1.55 23.81
C GLY A 125 2.52 2.28 22.67
N ILE A 126 3.80 2.59 22.84
CA ILE A 126 4.64 3.14 21.76
C ILE A 126 4.72 2.14 20.60
N GLY A 127 5.03 0.87 20.88
CA GLY A 127 5.07 -0.18 19.85
C GLY A 127 3.77 -0.28 19.06
N TRP A 128 2.63 -0.22 19.76
CA TRP A 128 1.30 -0.23 19.17
C TRP A 128 1.08 0.98 18.25
N ILE A 129 1.41 2.19 18.70
CA ILE A 129 1.30 3.42 17.90
C ILE A 129 2.14 3.31 16.62
N PHE A 130 3.39 2.86 16.72
CA PHE A 130 4.26 2.65 15.57
C PHE A 130 3.68 1.59 14.63
N SER A 131 3.17 0.48 15.16
CA SER A 131 2.56 -0.59 14.37
C SER A 131 1.37 -0.10 13.55
N ILE A 132 0.43 0.64 14.17
CA ILE A 132 -0.73 1.20 13.46
C ILE A 132 -0.30 2.28 12.45
N GLY A 133 0.66 3.12 12.83
CA GLY A 133 1.24 4.14 11.95
C GLY A 133 1.88 3.55 10.70
N ILE A 134 2.61 2.44 10.82
CA ILE A 134 3.19 1.72 9.67
C ILE A 134 2.10 1.17 8.75
N VAL A 135 1.05 0.54 9.30
CA VAL A 135 -0.09 0.07 8.49
C VAL A 135 -0.77 1.23 7.76
N GLY A 136 -0.91 2.40 8.42
CA GLY A 136 -1.40 3.62 7.79
C GLY A 136 -0.48 4.12 6.67
N GLY A 137 0.83 4.11 6.89
CA GLY A 137 1.83 4.44 5.89
C GLY A 137 1.75 3.54 4.65
N LEU A 138 1.56 2.23 4.83
CA LEU A 138 1.28 1.31 3.72
C LEU A 138 -0.02 1.67 2.99
N GLY A 139 -1.02 2.17 3.71
CA GLY A 139 -2.27 2.69 3.14
C GLY A 139 -2.11 3.92 2.24
N ILE A 140 -1.03 4.69 2.37
CA ILE A 140 -0.73 5.80 1.46
C ILE A 140 -0.57 5.30 0.01
N ASN A 141 0.00 4.11 -0.19
CA ASN A 141 0.13 3.52 -1.54
C ASN A 141 -1.25 3.21 -2.15
N VAL A 142 -2.19 2.71 -1.35
CA VAL A 142 -3.56 2.46 -1.82
C VAL A 142 -4.29 3.78 -2.08
N ALA A 143 -4.10 4.76 -1.22
CA ALA A 143 -4.67 6.09 -1.42
C ALA A 143 -4.12 6.76 -2.68
N HIS A 144 -2.81 6.65 -2.93
CA HIS A 144 -2.13 7.13 -4.13
C HIS A 144 -2.77 6.55 -5.40
N GLU A 145 -3.00 5.24 -5.46
CA GLU A 145 -3.70 4.62 -6.59
C GLU A 145 -5.14 5.15 -6.74
N LEU A 146 -5.86 5.29 -5.63
CA LEU A 146 -7.26 5.74 -5.63
C LEU A 146 -7.44 7.20 -6.08
N ILE A 147 -6.50 8.09 -5.73
CA ILE A 147 -6.57 9.50 -6.14
C ILE A 147 -6.28 9.71 -7.63
N HIS A 148 -5.62 8.74 -8.29
CA HIS A 148 -5.38 8.75 -9.74
C HIS A 148 -6.53 8.19 -10.58
N LYS A 149 -7.56 7.60 -9.96
CA LYS A 149 -8.72 7.09 -10.70
C LYS A 149 -9.64 8.22 -11.17
N ASP A 150 -10.33 8.01 -12.28
CA ASP A 150 -11.33 8.97 -12.81
C ASP A 150 -12.61 9.03 -11.94
N GLY A 151 -12.89 7.94 -11.21
CA GLY A 151 -14.10 7.79 -10.41
C GLY A 151 -14.13 8.73 -9.20
N LYS A 152 -15.27 9.41 -8.99
CA LYS A 152 -15.48 10.25 -7.79
C LYS A 152 -15.39 9.42 -6.50
N LEU A 153 -15.96 8.22 -6.47
CA LEU A 153 -15.93 7.40 -5.27
C LEU A 153 -14.47 7.08 -4.86
N GLU A 154 -13.67 6.63 -5.80
CA GLU A 154 -12.26 6.28 -5.60
C GLU A 154 -11.45 7.48 -5.14
N THR A 155 -11.54 8.61 -5.86
CA THR A 155 -10.78 9.81 -5.50
C THR A 155 -11.16 10.38 -4.14
N TRP A 156 -12.44 10.29 -3.74
CA TRP A 156 -12.89 10.69 -2.41
C TRP A 156 -12.43 9.70 -1.35
N ALA A 157 -12.49 8.39 -1.61
CA ALA A 157 -12.00 7.36 -0.70
C ALA A 157 -10.48 7.46 -0.47
N GLY A 158 -9.69 7.73 -1.52
CA GLY A 158 -8.26 7.98 -1.40
C GLY A 158 -7.96 9.24 -0.59
N GLY A 159 -8.70 10.33 -0.82
CA GLY A 159 -8.59 11.55 -0.01
C GLY A 159 -8.97 11.32 1.46
N PHE A 160 -10.02 10.54 1.72
CA PHE A 160 -10.42 10.18 3.08
C PHE A 160 -9.34 9.34 3.78
N LEU A 161 -8.77 8.34 3.09
CA LEU A 161 -7.68 7.53 3.63
C LEU A 161 -6.45 8.39 3.97
N LEU A 162 -6.09 9.35 3.11
CA LEU A 162 -5.01 10.31 3.39
C LEU A 162 -5.31 11.17 4.62
N SER A 163 -6.56 11.59 4.82
CA SER A 163 -6.97 12.30 6.03
C SER A 163 -6.82 11.46 7.29
N LEU A 164 -7.12 10.16 7.24
CA LEU A 164 -6.98 9.24 8.38
C LEU A 164 -5.51 9.07 8.83
N VAL A 165 -4.56 9.30 7.92
CA VAL A 165 -3.11 9.27 8.22
C VAL A 165 -2.52 10.68 8.36
N SER A 166 -3.37 11.68 8.57
CA SER A 166 -2.98 13.08 8.76
C SER A 166 -2.20 13.70 7.59
N TYR A 167 -2.43 13.21 6.36
CA TYR A 167 -1.74 13.68 5.16
C TYR A 167 -2.70 14.05 4.01
N ALA A 168 -3.85 14.63 4.34
CA ALA A 168 -4.90 15.00 3.39
C ALA A 168 -4.42 15.89 2.22
N GLY A 169 -3.49 16.81 2.49
CA GLY A 169 -2.93 17.74 1.50
C GLY A 169 -2.22 17.04 0.33
N PHE A 170 -1.72 15.81 0.55
CA PHE A 170 -1.04 15.02 -0.46
C PHE A 170 -1.89 14.81 -1.71
N LYS A 171 -3.21 14.66 -1.60
CA LYS A 171 -4.07 14.51 -2.79
C LYS A 171 -3.94 15.70 -3.76
N VAL A 172 -3.89 16.92 -3.24
CA VAL A 172 -3.82 18.13 -4.06
C VAL A 172 -2.39 18.34 -4.54
N GLU A 173 -1.41 18.30 -3.63
CA GLU A 173 0.00 18.47 -3.96
C GLU A 173 0.46 17.44 -4.99
N HIS A 174 0.09 16.18 -4.83
CA HIS A 174 0.52 15.11 -5.71
C HIS A 174 -0.09 15.27 -7.11
N LEU A 175 -1.41 15.44 -7.23
CA LEU A 175 -2.10 15.49 -8.52
C LEU A 175 -1.91 16.81 -9.28
N ARG A 176 -1.84 17.93 -8.55
CA ARG A 176 -1.83 19.28 -9.14
C ARG A 176 -0.48 19.98 -9.04
N GLY A 177 0.37 19.54 -8.11
CA GLY A 177 1.76 19.95 -7.98
C GLY A 177 2.67 18.95 -8.70
N HIS A 178 3.04 17.88 -7.99
CA HIS A 178 4.06 16.91 -8.42
C HIS A 178 3.82 16.37 -9.83
N HIS A 179 2.69 15.74 -10.13
CA HIS A 179 2.46 15.15 -11.46
C HIS A 179 2.43 16.17 -12.60
N VAL A 180 2.05 17.42 -12.33
CA VAL A 180 2.03 18.49 -13.33
C VAL A 180 3.44 19.03 -13.61
N HIS A 181 4.29 19.07 -12.58
CA HIS A 181 5.62 19.69 -12.63
C HIS A 181 6.75 18.67 -12.45
N VAL A 182 6.46 17.37 -12.58
CA VAL A 182 7.39 16.31 -12.16
C VAL A 182 8.75 16.49 -12.82
N SER A 183 9.80 16.47 -12.00
CA SER A 183 11.19 16.71 -12.45
C SER A 183 11.48 18.11 -13.02
N THR A 184 10.68 19.13 -12.73
CA THR A 184 10.97 20.54 -13.02
C THR A 184 11.35 21.32 -11.74
N PRO A 185 11.89 22.56 -11.84
CA PRO A 185 12.22 23.38 -10.67
C PRO A 185 11.03 23.69 -9.75
N GLU A 186 9.80 23.63 -10.28
CA GLU A 186 8.55 23.89 -9.56
C GLU A 186 8.06 22.69 -8.74
N ASP A 187 8.61 21.50 -8.95
CA ASP A 187 8.28 20.32 -8.16
C ASP A 187 9.11 20.24 -6.87
N ALA A 188 8.45 20.36 -5.73
CA ALA A 188 9.07 20.24 -4.41
C ALA A 188 9.40 18.79 -4.02
N SER A 189 8.80 17.82 -4.71
CA SER A 189 8.82 16.40 -4.37
C SER A 189 9.81 15.58 -5.22
N SER A 190 10.44 16.19 -6.24
CA SER A 190 11.54 15.58 -7.01
C SER A 190 12.90 16.15 -6.62
N SER A 191 13.89 15.27 -6.42
CA SER A 191 15.28 15.68 -6.28
C SER A 191 15.81 16.27 -7.59
N ARG A 192 16.66 17.30 -7.50
CA ARG A 192 17.37 17.83 -8.67
C ARG A 192 18.31 16.78 -9.25
N TYR A 193 18.63 16.91 -10.54
CA TYR A 193 19.61 16.06 -11.18
C TYR A 193 20.95 16.05 -10.39
N ASN A 194 21.50 14.86 -10.15
CA ASN A 194 22.68 14.62 -9.30
C ASN A 194 22.56 15.06 -7.82
N GLN A 195 21.37 15.39 -7.32
CA GLN A 195 21.18 15.63 -5.89
C GLN A 195 21.02 14.29 -5.16
N SER A 196 21.85 14.08 -4.13
CA SER A 196 21.71 12.89 -3.27
C SER A 196 20.45 12.97 -2.43
N LEU A 197 19.91 11.81 -2.06
CA LEU A 197 18.75 11.69 -1.16
C LEU A 197 18.93 12.53 0.13
N TYR A 198 20.12 12.45 0.75
CA TYR A 198 20.40 13.15 2.00
C TYR A 198 20.48 14.67 1.86
N ASN A 199 20.84 15.17 0.68
CA ASN A 199 20.79 16.61 0.38
C ASN A 199 19.37 17.08 0.02
N PHE A 200 18.53 16.18 -0.49
CA PHE A 200 17.15 16.48 -0.87
C PHE A 200 16.20 16.49 0.35
N LEU A 201 16.29 15.50 1.23
CA LEU A 201 15.34 15.31 2.34
C LEU A 201 15.11 16.58 3.18
N PRO A 202 16.14 17.32 3.67
CA PRO A 202 15.90 18.53 4.45
C PRO A 202 15.15 19.62 3.67
N GLN A 203 15.32 19.69 2.34
CA GLN A 203 14.64 20.66 1.49
C GLN A 203 13.18 20.29 1.30
N ALA A 204 12.89 18.99 1.14
CA ALA A 204 11.54 18.47 1.02
C ALA A 204 10.71 18.66 2.30
N TYR A 205 11.33 18.62 3.48
CA TYR A 205 10.64 18.85 4.75
C TYR A 205 10.47 20.33 5.12
N ALA A 206 11.33 21.21 4.62
CA ALA A 206 11.33 22.64 4.98
C ALA A 206 10.42 23.50 4.09
N ARG A 207 9.93 22.96 2.97
CA ARG A 207 9.06 23.63 2.00
C ARG A 207 7.60 23.25 2.24
#